data_AF-A0A2J0N1I3-F1
#
_entry.id   AF-A0A2J0N1I3-F1
#
_cell.length_a   1.000
_cell.length_b   1.000
_cell.length_c   1.000
_cell.angle_alpha   90.00
_cell.angle_beta   90.00
_cell.angle_gamma   90.00
#
_symmetry.space_group_name_H-M   'P 1'
#
loop_
_entity.id
_entity.type
_entity.pdbx_description
1 polymer ?
#
loop_
_entity_poly.entity_id
_entity_poly.type
_entity_poly.pdbx_seq_one_letter_code
_entity_poly.pdbx_strand_id
1 'polypeptide(L)'
;MKKFKKQLKFNIVVIFVLTTIFLCSNIYASSASLRVPVGINENRSEEAISILEGDIIFKTLQRNFKVVRLTEDNIKKYRQDVFRVTGEDQDFGRIEAVEEALMRMEKDFSYIVMADRRVAGCILCGQIKDKKKDNILYIYSIGIDKQYKGEGIGNAIIWMLAKEAQKKGIAGIETDVAFGNDMVDFLIERGFKLSPSIILALSLLKAEVSSVIQKTEEYMRKNQVEFISSNHSRPVLIHPALTNLHRQAI
;
A
#
# COMPACT_ATOMS: atom_id res chain seq x y z
N MET A 1 5.97 16.17 -49.84
CA MET A 1 6.99 16.11 -48.76
C MET A 1 6.64 16.86 -47.46
N LYS A 2 6.17 18.11 -47.46
CA LYS A 2 5.90 18.87 -46.20
C LYS A 2 4.85 18.23 -45.27
N LYS A 3 3.75 17.68 -45.81
CA LYS A 3 2.71 16.98 -45.02
C LYS A 3 3.25 15.74 -44.29
N PHE A 4 4.08 14.94 -44.97
CA PHE A 4 4.68 13.72 -44.41
C PHE A 4 5.61 14.02 -43.21
N LYS A 5 6.44 15.07 -43.29
CA LYS A 5 7.29 15.51 -42.17
C LYS A 5 6.48 15.98 -40.95
N LYS A 6 5.30 16.57 -41.15
CA LYS A 6 4.43 17.03 -40.05
C LYS A 6 3.76 15.84 -39.34
N GLN A 7 3.32 14.85 -40.12
CA GLN A 7 2.66 13.64 -39.61
C GLN A 7 3.64 12.74 -38.84
N LEU A 8 4.88 12.59 -39.33
CA LEU A 8 5.93 11.82 -38.64
C LEU A 8 6.29 12.43 -37.28
N LYS A 9 6.39 13.77 -37.21
CA LYS A 9 6.66 14.47 -35.95
C LYS A 9 5.53 14.29 -34.93
N PHE A 10 4.28 14.32 -35.38
CA PHE A 10 3.12 14.09 -34.53
C PHE A 10 3.12 12.67 -33.93
N ASN A 11 3.37 11.66 -34.77
CA ASN A 11 3.43 10.26 -34.30
C ASN A 11 4.56 10.03 -33.30
N ILE A 12 5.71 10.67 -33.47
CA ILE A 12 6.82 10.59 -32.51
C ILE A 12 6.42 11.16 -31.15
N VAL A 13 5.73 12.30 -31.11
CA VAL A 13 5.26 12.90 -29.85
C VAL A 13 4.22 12.00 -29.17
N VAL A 14 3.27 11.45 -29.92
CA VAL A 14 2.25 10.53 -29.37
C VAL A 14 2.91 9.26 -28.81
N ILE A 15 3.85 8.67 -29.54
CA ILE A 15 4.60 7.50 -29.06
C ILE A 15 5.35 7.86 -27.78
N PHE A 16 6.04 8.99 -27.73
CA PHE A 16 6.80 9.42 -26.56
C PHE A 16 5.91 9.65 -25.33
N VAL A 17 4.72 10.25 -25.51
CA VAL A 17 3.73 10.42 -24.45
C VAL A 17 3.22 9.06 -23.97
N LEU A 18 2.90 8.14 -24.88
CA LEU A 18 2.42 6.81 -24.54
C LEU A 18 3.50 5.96 -23.84
N THR A 19 4.77 6.01 -24.26
CA THR A 19 5.85 5.34 -23.53
C THR A 19 6.10 5.97 -22.17
N THR A 20 6.00 7.29 -22.04
CA THR A 20 6.12 7.96 -20.74
C THR A 20 5.00 7.53 -19.80
N ILE A 21 3.75 7.50 -20.28
CA ILE A 21 2.61 6.98 -19.52
C ILE A 21 2.83 5.52 -19.15
N PHE A 22 3.26 4.67 -20.08
CA PHE A 22 3.52 3.25 -19.82
C PHE A 22 4.66 3.03 -18.79
N LEU A 23 5.72 3.83 -18.88
CA LEU A 23 6.81 3.82 -17.89
C LEU A 23 6.31 4.29 -16.53
N CYS A 24 5.53 5.38 -16.47
CA CYS A 24 4.90 5.83 -15.23
C CYS A 24 3.98 4.75 -14.64
N SER A 25 3.17 4.06 -15.44
CA SER A 25 2.26 2.99 -14.99
C SER A 25 3.01 1.78 -14.42
N ASN A 26 4.14 1.37 -15.04
CA ASN A 26 4.99 0.32 -14.47
C ASN A 26 5.70 0.77 -13.20
N ILE A 27 5.98 2.07 -13.05
CA ILE A 27 6.52 2.65 -11.83
C ILE A 27 5.42 2.81 -10.76
N TYR A 28 4.14 2.91 -11.11
CA TYR A 28 3.04 2.83 -10.13
C TYR A 28 2.89 1.42 -9.52
N ALA A 29 3.49 0.39 -10.13
CA ALA A 29 3.65 -0.92 -9.49
C ALA A 29 4.77 -0.93 -8.43
N SER A 30 5.47 0.19 -8.21
CA SER A 30 6.45 0.32 -7.13
C SER A 30 5.73 0.18 -5.78
N SER A 31 6.27 -0.65 -4.91
CA SER A 31 5.83 -0.71 -3.52
C SER A 31 6.43 0.45 -2.73
N ALA A 32 5.60 1.07 -1.89
CA ALA A 32 6.00 2.04 -0.90
C ALA A 32 6.28 1.35 0.44
N SER A 33 7.55 1.29 0.82
CA SER A 33 8.01 0.99 2.17
C SER A 33 7.65 2.09 3.16
N LEU A 34 6.94 1.69 4.21
CA LEU A 34 6.47 2.48 5.33
C LEU A 34 7.12 1.96 6.61
N ARG A 35 7.59 2.88 7.48
CA ARG A 35 8.25 2.58 8.75
C ARG A 35 7.64 3.36 9.91
N VAL A 36 7.44 2.69 11.04
CA VAL A 36 7.14 3.29 12.35
C VAL A 36 8.26 2.92 13.33
N PRO A 37 8.90 3.89 14.01
CA PRO A 37 9.73 3.57 15.16
C PRO A 37 8.85 3.04 16.31
N VAL A 38 9.20 1.88 16.85
CA VAL A 38 8.57 1.32 18.05
C VAL A 38 9.41 1.79 19.23
N GLY A 39 9.13 3.00 19.69
CA GLY A 39 9.83 3.59 20.81
C GLY A 39 9.02 4.76 21.34
N ILE A 40 8.77 4.77 22.65
CA ILE A 40 8.24 5.95 23.33
C ILE A 40 9.40 6.95 23.31
N ASN A 41 9.32 7.97 22.47
CA ASN A 41 10.04 9.18 22.79
C ASN A 41 9.21 9.84 23.91
N GLU A 42 9.63 9.69 25.16
CA GLU A 42 8.89 10.13 26.37
C GLU A 42 8.49 11.62 26.32
N ASN A 43 9.04 12.38 25.37
CA ASN A 43 8.76 13.79 25.12
C ASN A 43 7.66 14.09 24.08
N ARG A 44 6.88 13.11 23.60
CA ARG A 44 5.73 13.35 22.70
C ARG A 44 4.40 13.04 23.36
N SER A 45 3.85 14.02 24.07
CA SER A 45 2.53 13.96 24.73
C SER A 45 1.35 13.68 23.78
N GLU A 46 1.49 13.93 22.47
CA GLU A 46 0.46 13.58 21.48
C GLU A 46 0.48 12.08 21.08
N GLU A 47 1.64 11.43 21.09
CA GLU A 47 1.75 9.98 20.80
C GLU A 47 1.19 9.12 21.94
N ALA A 48 1.18 9.65 23.17
CA ALA A 48 0.56 8.99 24.33
C ALA A 48 -0.97 8.97 24.27
N ILE A 49 -1.61 9.96 23.63
CA ILE A 49 -3.07 10.04 23.47
C ILE A 49 -3.58 8.96 22.51
N SER A 50 -2.86 8.69 21.40
CA SER A 50 -3.24 7.61 20.47
C SER A 50 -3.10 6.21 21.10
N ILE A 51 -2.17 6.04 22.04
CA ILE A 51 -2.01 4.80 22.82
C ILE A 51 -3.20 4.59 23.76
N LEU A 52 -3.69 5.65 24.41
CA LEU A 52 -4.83 5.62 25.34
C LEU A 52 -6.18 5.41 24.61
N GLU A 53 -6.39 6.05 23.46
CA GLU A 53 -7.53 5.75 22.60
C GLU A 53 -7.48 4.31 22.09
N GLY A 54 -6.28 3.82 21.78
CA GLY A 54 -6.03 2.43 21.43
C GLY A 54 -6.46 1.44 22.52
N ASP A 55 -6.24 1.75 23.81
CA ASP A 55 -6.68 0.91 24.92
C ASP A 55 -8.21 0.81 25.02
N ILE A 56 -8.94 1.90 24.78
CA ILE A 56 -10.42 1.92 24.81
C ILE A 56 -10.98 1.15 23.62
N ILE A 57 -10.45 1.41 22.42
CA ILE A 57 -10.82 0.71 21.19
C ILE A 57 -10.53 -0.78 21.34
N PHE A 58 -9.36 -1.14 21.88
CA PHE A 58 -8.98 -2.52 22.10
C PHE A 58 -9.89 -3.22 23.12
N LYS A 59 -10.20 -2.58 24.25
CA LYS A 59 -11.15 -3.13 25.25
C LYS A 59 -12.55 -3.31 24.67
N THR A 60 -12.99 -2.39 23.82
CA THR A 60 -14.30 -2.47 23.15
C THR A 60 -14.31 -3.63 22.15
N LEU A 61 -13.22 -3.78 21.40
CA LEU A 61 -13.06 -4.87 20.45
C LEU A 61 -12.94 -6.23 21.14
N GLN A 62 -12.28 -6.33 22.29
CA GLN A 62 -12.22 -7.58 23.06
C GLN A 62 -13.59 -8.12 23.51
N ARG A 63 -14.62 -7.27 23.59
CA ARG A 63 -15.98 -7.72 23.93
C ARG A 63 -16.64 -8.50 22.79
N ASN A 64 -16.36 -8.11 21.55
CA ASN A 64 -17.04 -8.64 20.36
C ASN A 64 -16.14 -9.53 19.50
N PHE A 65 -14.82 -9.41 19.68
CA PHE A 65 -13.82 -10.05 18.84
C PHE A 65 -12.84 -10.84 19.68
N LYS A 66 -12.54 -12.07 19.24
CA LYS A 66 -11.52 -12.91 19.85
C LYS A 66 -10.24 -12.81 19.04
N VAL A 67 -9.20 -12.26 19.63
CA VAL A 67 -7.87 -12.28 19.01
C VAL A 67 -7.17 -13.60 19.31
N VAL A 68 -6.60 -14.22 18.27
CA VAL A 68 -5.87 -15.48 18.37
C VAL A 68 -4.50 -15.28 17.75
N ARG A 69 -3.44 -15.62 18.50
CA ARG A 69 -2.08 -15.66 17.97
C ARG A 69 -1.96 -16.83 16.99
N LEU A 70 -1.42 -16.58 15.80
CA LEU A 70 -1.13 -17.65 14.86
C LEU A 70 0.08 -18.43 15.34
N THR A 71 -0.08 -19.75 15.40
CA THR A 71 0.94 -20.72 15.81
C THR A 71 1.04 -21.79 14.73
N GLU A 72 2.08 -22.61 14.77
CA GLU A 72 2.21 -23.71 13.82
C GLU A 72 1.01 -24.68 13.87
N ASP A 73 0.47 -24.92 15.06
CA ASP A 73 -0.64 -25.85 15.26
C ASP A 73 -1.95 -25.34 14.68
N ASN A 74 -2.20 -24.03 14.74
CA ASN A 74 -3.49 -23.46 14.35
C ASN A 74 -3.51 -22.86 12.94
N ILE A 75 -2.36 -22.71 12.28
CA ILE A 75 -2.30 -22.07 10.97
C ILE A 75 -3.02 -22.89 9.90
N LYS A 76 -2.90 -24.23 9.96
CA LYS A 76 -3.60 -25.13 9.05
C LYS A 76 -5.11 -24.99 9.15
N LYS A 77 -5.62 -24.69 10.36
CA LYS A 77 -7.04 -24.50 10.62
C LYS A 77 -7.57 -23.21 9.98
N TYR A 78 -6.81 -22.13 10.02
CA TYR A 78 -7.26 -20.81 9.55
C TYR A 78 -6.74 -20.45 8.15
N ARG A 79 -6.03 -21.37 7.48
CA ARG A 79 -5.38 -21.15 6.18
C ARG A 79 -6.31 -20.47 5.16
N GLN A 80 -7.43 -21.10 4.86
CA GLN A 80 -8.38 -20.62 3.86
C GLN A 80 -8.97 -19.25 4.25
N ASP A 81 -9.26 -19.07 5.53
CA ASP A 81 -9.81 -17.81 6.02
C ASP A 81 -8.80 -16.65 5.97
N VAL A 82 -7.52 -16.92 6.28
CA VAL A 82 -6.46 -15.92 6.19
C VAL A 82 -6.27 -15.49 4.74
N PHE A 83 -6.16 -16.42 3.80
CA PHE A 83 -6.02 -16.08 2.37
C PHE A 83 -7.21 -15.30 1.81
N ARG A 84 -8.41 -15.68 2.23
CA ARG A 84 -9.64 -14.96 1.87
C ARG A 84 -9.64 -13.52 2.36
N VAL A 85 -9.14 -13.29 3.58
CA VAL A 85 -9.12 -11.97 4.23
C VAL A 85 -7.98 -11.09 3.73
N THR A 86 -6.82 -11.66 3.40
CA THR A 86 -5.71 -10.92 2.77
C THR A 86 -5.95 -10.66 1.28
N GLY A 87 -6.86 -11.41 0.64
CA GLY A 87 -7.12 -11.32 -0.81
C GLY A 87 -6.05 -12.03 -1.64
N GLU A 88 -5.20 -12.85 -1.01
CA GLU A 88 -4.12 -13.59 -1.66
C GLU A 88 -4.60 -14.87 -2.37
N ASP A 89 -5.86 -15.28 -2.20
CA ASP A 89 -6.48 -16.44 -2.86
C ASP A 89 -6.47 -16.38 -4.40
N GLN A 90 -6.16 -15.23 -5.02
CA GLN A 90 -6.20 -15.07 -6.47
C GLN A 90 -4.88 -15.39 -7.19
N ASP A 91 -3.80 -15.68 -6.45
CA ASP A 91 -2.47 -15.86 -7.06
C ASP A 91 -1.76 -17.07 -6.43
N PHE A 92 -1.85 -18.24 -7.07
CA PHE A 92 -1.34 -19.52 -6.54
C PHE A 92 0.15 -19.46 -6.13
N GLY A 93 0.98 -18.65 -6.80
CA GLY A 93 2.39 -18.47 -6.43
C GLY A 93 2.59 -17.70 -5.11
N ARG A 94 1.63 -16.88 -4.70
CA ARG A 94 1.67 -16.17 -3.41
C ARG A 94 1.31 -17.08 -2.25
N ILE A 95 0.46 -18.09 -2.46
CA ILE A 95 0.08 -19.05 -1.42
C ILE A 95 1.30 -19.81 -0.90
N GLU A 96 2.14 -20.34 -1.80
CA GLU A 96 3.38 -21.02 -1.40
C GLU A 96 4.38 -20.07 -0.77
N ALA A 97 4.52 -18.83 -1.29
CA ALA A 97 5.41 -17.83 -0.69
C ALA A 97 4.95 -17.41 0.70
N VAL A 98 3.64 -17.31 0.93
CA VAL A 98 3.05 -17.01 2.24
C VAL A 98 3.18 -18.21 3.17
N GLU A 99 2.99 -19.43 2.69
CA GLU A 99 3.25 -20.63 3.49
C GLU A 99 4.73 -20.78 3.86
N GLU A 100 5.63 -20.56 2.91
CA GLU A 100 7.07 -20.59 3.13
C GLU A 100 7.50 -19.47 4.09
N ALA A 101 6.94 -18.27 3.90
CA ALA A 101 7.10 -17.14 4.82
C ALA A 101 6.65 -17.52 6.23
N LEU A 102 5.43 -18.02 6.36
CA LEU A 102 4.90 -18.50 7.62
C LEU A 102 5.85 -19.53 8.22
N MET A 103 6.25 -20.56 7.48
CA MET A 103 7.09 -21.66 7.98
C MET A 103 8.53 -21.23 8.33
N ARG A 104 9.08 -20.20 7.67
CA ARG A 104 10.44 -19.68 7.93
C ARG A 104 10.49 -18.62 9.03
N MET A 105 9.39 -17.94 9.31
CA MET A 105 9.37 -16.85 10.27
C MET A 105 9.29 -17.40 11.68
N GLU A 106 10.03 -16.79 12.60
CA GLU A 106 9.63 -16.77 14.00
C GLU A 106 8.25 -16.08 14.02
N LYS A 107 7.17 -16.87 14.00
CA LYS A 107 5.73 -16.47 13.85
C LYS A 107 5.22 -15.69 15.07
N ASP A 108 6.11 -15.00 15.73
CA ASP A 108 5.94 -14.58 17.09
C ASP A 108 4.97 -13.42 17.25
N PHE A 109 4.55 -12.83 16.14
CA PHE A 109 3.76 -11.61 16.12
C PHE A 109 2.55 -11.68 15.18
N SER A 110 2.29 -12.83 14.56
CA SER A 110 1.15 -12.97 13.65
C SER A 110 -0.15 -13.24 14.42
N TYR A 111 -1.24 -12.58 14.02
CA TYR A 111 -2.53 -12.67 14.71
C TYR A 111 -3.69 -12.75 13.74
N ILE A 112 -4.76 -13.42 14.17
CA ILE A 112 -6.09 -13.33 13.57
C ILE A 112 -7.07 -12.74 14.57
N VAL A 113 -8.08 -12.06 14.04
CA VAL A 113 -9.21 -11.53 14.79
C VAL A 113 -10.44 -12.30 14.34
N MET A 114 -11.09 -12.95 15.29
CA MET A 114 -12.28 -13.75 15.06
C MET A 114 -13.54 -12.96 15.48
N ALA A 115 -14.57 -13.00 14.65
CA ALA A 115 -15.92 -12.55 14.95
C ALA A 115 -16.90 -13.64 14.52
N ASP A 116 -17.90 -13.97 15.34
CA ASP A 116 -18.92 -14.98 15.01
C ASP A 116 -18.34 -16.31 14.49
N ARG A 117 -17.23 -16.75 15.10
CA ARG A 117 -16.47 -17.97 14.73
C ARG A 117 -15.84 -17.95 13.33
N ARG A 118 -15.76 -16.78 12.68
CA ARG A 118 -15.08 -16.55 11.40
C ARG A 118 -13.90 -15.60 11.58
N VAL A 119 -12.90 -15.67 10.70
CA VAL A 119 -11.82 -14.67 10.68
C VAL A 119 -12.37 -13.37 10.09
N ALA A 120 -12.35 -12.32 10.89
CA ALA A 120 -12.74 -10.96 10.51
C ALA A 120 -11.55 -10.09 10.11
N GLY A 121 -10.33 -10.44 10.56
CA GLY A 121 -9.10 -9.74 10.20
C GLY A 121 -7.87 -10.56 10.52
N CYS A 122 -6.74 -10.23 9.91
CA CYS A 122 -5.45 -10.85 10.21
C CYS A 122 -4.28 -9.90 9.97
N ILE A 123 -3.18 -10.18 10.65
CA ILE A 123 -1.87 -9.60 10.37
C ILE A 123 -0.82 -10.70 10.39
N LEU A 124 -0.04 -10.75 9.33
CA LEU A 124 1.11 -11.64 9.17
C LEU A 124 2.36 -10.80 9.25
N CYS A 125 3.20 -11.09 10.22
CA CYS A 125 4.43 -10.38 10.45
C CYS A 125 5.47 -11.26 11.12
N GLY A 126 6.72 -10.86 10.94
CA GLY A 126 7.88 -11.64 11.31
C GLY A 126 9.06 -10.72 11.56
N GLN A 127 9.92 -11.15 12.47
CA GLN A 127 11.08 -10.39 12.87
C GLN A 127 12.18 -10.55 11.82
N ILE A 128 12.68 -9.43 11.30
CA ILE A 128 13.82 -9.42 10.39
C ILE A 128 15.08 -9.14 11.23
N LYS A 129 15.88 -10.17 11.45
CA LYS A 129 17.19 -10.08 12.10
C LYS A 129 18.27 -9.86 11.04
N ASP A 130 18.45 -8.61 10.61
CA ASP A 130 19.60 -8.23 9.79
C ASP A 130 20.73 -7.77 10.72
N LYS A 131 21.96 -8.28 10.53
CA LYS A 131 23.15 -7.88 11.33
C LYS A 131 23.42 -6.38 11.29
N LYS A 132 22.92 -5.68 10.27
CA LYS A 132 23.11 -4.23 10.08
C LYS A 132 21.91 -3.38 10.44
N LYS A 133 20.72 -3.97 10.60
CA LYS A 133 19.51 -3.21 10.96
C LYS A 133 19.19 -3.45 12.43
N ASP A 134 18.56 -2.46 13.04
CA ASP A 134 17.96 -2.64 14.35
C ASP A 134 16.95 -3.81 14.31
N ASN A 135 16.61 -4.32 15.48
CA ASN A 135 15.61 -5.35 15.65
C ASN A 135 14.23 -4.88 15.11
N ILE A 136 13.87 -5.23 13.88
CA ILE A 136 12.67 -4.73 13.20
C ILE A 136 11.66 -5.85 13.00
N LEU A 137 10.39 -5.50 13.13
CA LEU A 137 9.25 -6.35 12.81
C LEU A 137 8.67 -5.93 11.46
N TYR A 138 8.57 -6.85 10.51
CA TYR A 138 8.06 -6.55 9.18
C TYR A 138 6.66 -7.16 9.00
N ILE A 139 5.70 -6.35 8.55
CA ILE A 139 4.35 -6.78 8.20
C ILE A 139 4.34 -7.17 6.73
N TYR A 140 4.12 -8.46 6.48
CA TYR A 140 3.99 -9.03 5.14
C TYR A 140 2.61 -8.81 4.56
N SER A 141 1.59 -8.98 5.41
CA SER A 141 0.20 -8.92 4.97
C SER A 141 -0.69 -8.49 6.12
N ILE A 142 -1.65 -7.63 5.83
CA ILE A 142 -2.71 -7.24 6.74
C ILE A 142 -4.02 -7.24 5.95
N GLY A 143 -5.03 -7.89 6.50
CA GLY A 143 -6.32 -8.05 5.85
C GLY A 143 -7.46 -7.83 6.82
N ILE A 144 -8.54 -7.23 6.34
CA ILE A 144 -9.81 -7.12 7.06
C ILE A 144 -10.90 -7.59 6.10
N ASP A 145 -11.70 -8.53 6.56
CA ASP A 145 -12.86 -9.01 5.83
C ASP A 145 -13.77 -7.82 5.49
N LYS A 146 -14.25 -7.76 4.25
CA LYS A 146 -15.11 -6.68 3.75
C LYS A 146 -16.34 -6.46 4.64
N GLN A 147 -16.89 -7.51 5.24
CA GLN A 147 -18.06 -7.43 6.13
C GLN A 147 -17.76 -6.72 7.46
N TYR A 148 -16.49 -6.63 7.85
CA TYR A 148 -16.06 -6.06 9.12
C TYR A 148 -15.17 -4.82 8.93
N LYS A 149 -15.14 -4.24 7.72
CA LYS A 149 -14.48 -2.95 7.48
C LYS A 149 -15.22 -1.84 8.23
N GLY A 150 -14.47 -0.90 8.81
CA GLY A 150 -15.02 0.20 9.60
C GLY A 150 -15.31 -0.15 11.07
N GLU A 151 -15.25 -1.43 11.45
CA GLU A 151 -15.45 -1.89 12.84
C GLU A 151 -14.26 -1.60 13.77
N GLY A 152 -13.20 -0.95 13.28
CA GLY A 152 -11.99 -0.67 14.08
C GLY A 152 -11.02 -1.85 14.26
N ILE A 153 -11.29 -3.02 13.65
CA ILE A 153 -10.42 -4.21 13.72
C ILE A 153 -8.98 -3.90 13.34
N GLY A 154 -8.76 -3.18 12.23
CA GLY A 154 -7.42 -2.80 11.79
C GLY A 154 -6.66 -2.00 12.84
N ASN A 155 -7.35 -1.10 13.55
CA ASN A 155 -6.75 -0.29 14.60
C ASN A 155 -6.29 -1.16 15.77
N ALA A 156 -7.13 -2.08 16.25
CA ALA A 156 -6.75 -2.98 17.32
C ALA A 156 -5.58 -3.88 16.94
N ILE A 157 -5.57 -4.39 15.71
CA ILE A 157 -4.50 -5.27 15.25
C ILE A 157 -3.16 -4.54 15.24
N ILE A 158 -3.09 -3.34 14.64
CA ILE A 158 -1.87 -2.53 14.61
C ILE A 158 -1.43 -2.13 16.02
N TRP A 159 -2.37 -1.70 16.86
CA TRP A 159 -2.08 -1.32 18.24
C TRP A 159 -1.52 -2.49 19.05
N MET A 160 -2.13 -3.66 18.96
CA MET A 160 -1.66 -4.87 19.65
C MET A 160 -0.28 -5.28 19.14
N LEU A 161 -0.05 -5.22 17.82
CA LEU A 161 1.25 -5.48 17.23
C LEU A 161 2.31 -4.54 17.80
N ALA A 162 2.03 -3.23 17.86
CA ALA A 162 2.94 -2.23 18.40
C ALA A 162 3.24 -2.49 19.88
N LYS A 163 2.23 -2.83 20.70
CA LYS A 163 2.42 -3.19 22.10
C LYS A 163 3.29 -4.43 22.27
N GLU A 164 3.07 -5.47 21.47
CA GLU A 164 3.88 -6.68 21.54
C GLU A 164 5.32 -6.44 21.07
N ALA A 165 5.49 -5.70 19.98
CA ALA A 165 6.78 -5.29 19.46
C ALA A 165 7.57 -4.52 20.53
N GLN A 166 6.91 -3.58 21.22
CA GLN A 166 7.52 -2.82 22.30
C GLN A 166 7.96 -3.72 23.47
N LYS A 167 7.09 -4.63 23.93
CA LYS A 167 7.42 -5.57 25.01
C LYS A 167 8.65 -6.44 24.71
N LYS A 168 8.85 -6.75 23.43
CA LYS A 168 9.98 -7.57 22.95
C LYS A 168 11.21 -6.74 22.54
N GLY A 169 11.22 -5.44 22.79
CA GLY A 169 12.34 -4.57 22.43
C GLY A 169 12.60 -4.53 20.92
N ILE A 170 11.54 -4.67 20.12
CA ILE A 170 11.60 -4.37 18.69
C ILE A 170 11.73 -2.85 18.54
N ALA A 171 12.69 -2.39 17.73
CA ALA A 171 12.99 -0.98 17.50
C ALA A 171 12.03 -0.31 16.49
N GLY A 172 11.39 -1.08 15.62
CA GLY A 172 10.51 -0.54 14.59
C GLY A 172 9.61 -1.58 13.93
N ILE A 173 8.51 -1.10 13.34
CA ILE A 173 7.64 -1.88 12.47
C ILE A 173 7.75 -1.33 11.05
N GLU A 174 7.95 -2.21 10.07
CA GLU A 174 8.06 -1.88 8.65
C GLU A 174 7.04 -2.67 7.83
N THR A 175 6.66 -2.13 6.68
CA THR A 175 5.80 -2.83 5.70
C THR A 175 5.95 -2.21 4.33
N ASP A 176 5.67 -2.98 3.28
CA ASP A 176 5.61 -2.47 1.91
C ASP A 176 4.16 -2.50 1.41
N VAL A 177 3.68 -1.37 0.89
CA VAL A 177 2.30 -1.21 0.40
C VAL A 177 2.33 -0.63 -1.01
N ALA A 178 1.52 -1.16 -1.92
CA ALA A 178 1.41 -0.61 -3.26
C ALA A 178 0.92 0.85 -3.24
N PHE A 179 1.48 1.69 -4.11
CA PHE A 179 1.03 3.08 -4.22
C PHE A 179 -0.44 3.20 -4.61
N GLY A 180 -1.13 4.19 -4.03
CA GLY A 180 -2.55 4.44 -4.28
C GLY A 180 -3.49 3.44 -3.60
N ASN A 181 -2.98 2.54 -2.77
CA ASN A 181 -3.80 1.70 -1.91
C ASN A 181 -4.26 2.50 -0.68
N ASP A 182 -5.55 2.43 -0.35
CA ASP A 182 -6.16 3.05 0.85
C ASP A 182 -5.42 2.70 2.15
N MET A 183 -4.67 1.60 2.15
CA MET A 183 -3.82 1.17 3.24
C MET A 183 -2.68 2.15 3.56
N VAL A 184 -2.21 2.94 2.58
CA VAL A 184 -1.18 3.97 2.81
C VAL A 184 -1.69 5.03 3.78
N ASP A 185 -2.86 5.61 3.50
CA ASP A 185 -3.45 6.65 4.35
C ASP A 185 -3.79 6.09 5.73
N PHE A 186 -4.36 4.88 5.77
CA PHE A 186 -4.60 4.15 7.02
C PHE A 186 -3.33 4.03 7.86
N LEU A 187 -2.20 3.60 7.28
CA LEU A 187 -0.95 3.45 8.03
C LEU A 187 -0.37 4.82 8.47
N ILE A 188 -0.43 5.84 7.61
CA ILE A 188 0.08 7.19 7.91
C ILE A 188 -0.66 7.81 9.11
N GLU A 189 -1.99 7.71 9.13
CA GLU A 189 -2.82 8.15 10.27
C GLU A 189 -2.42 7.47 11.58
N ARG A 190 -1.77 6.30 11.51
CA ARG A 190 -1.30 5.51 12.67
C ARG A 190 0.19 5.68 12.94
N GLY A 191 0.79 6.71 12.36
CA GLY A 191 2.17 7.13 12.62
C GLY A 191 3.21 6.51 11.69
N PHE A 192 2.81 5.68 10.70
CA PHE A 192 3.75 5.19 9.69
C PHE A 192 4.26 6.34 8.83
N LYS A 193 5.56 6.31 8.54
CA LYS A 193 6.23 7.28 7.69
C LYS A 193 6.75 6.60 6.45
N LEU A 194 6.63 7.25 5.31
CA LEU A 194 7.24 6.77 4.07
C LEU A 194 8.76 6.73 4.23
N SER A 195 9.38 5.65 3.76
CA SER A 195 10.84 5.54 3.76
C SER A 195 11.47 6.65 2.90
N PRO A 196 12.61 7.24 3.32
CA PRO A 196 13.29 8.27 2.55
C PRO A 196 13.64 7.86 1.11
N SER A 197 13.93 6.58 0.87
CA SER A 197 14.24 6.06 -0.47
C SER A 197 13.10 6.29 -1.46
N ILE A 198 11.87 6.19 -0.98
CA ILE A 198 10.66 6.39 -1.78
C ILE A 198 10.35 7.85 -1.98
N ILE A 199 10.53 8.68 -0.95
CA ILE A 199 10.39 10.13 -1.07
C ILE A 199 11.35 10.65 -2.15
N LEU A 200 12.59 10.13 -2.19
CA LEU A 200 13.56 10.45 -3.22
C LEU A 200 13.09 9.98 -4.61
N ALA A 201 12.64 8.73 -4.74
CA ALA A 201 12.13 8.20 -6.01
C ALA A 201 10.96 9.02 -6.55
N LEU A 202 9.98 9.36 -5.69
CA LEU A 202 8.84 10.21 -6.04
C LEU A 202 9.28 11.63 -6.44
N SER A 203 10.28 12.20 -5.75
CA SER A 203 10.80 13.53 -6.05
C SER A 203 11.51 13.56 -7.40
N LEU A 204 12.29 12.53 -7.72
CA LEU A 204 12.95 12.36 -9.02
C LEU A 204 11.92 12.19 -10.14
N LEU A 205 10.89 11.35 -9.92
CA LEU A 205 9.80 11.17 -10.88
C LEU A 205 9.05 12.49 -11.13
N LYS A 206 8.75 13.25 -10.08
CA LYS A 206 8.09 14.54 -10.20
C LYS A 206 8.95 15.51 -11.02
N ALA A 207 10.26 15.55 -10.79
CA ALA A 207 11.19 16.39 -11.55
C ALA A 207 11.26 15.97 -13.03
N GLU A 208 11.32 14.67 -13.31
CA GLU A 208 11.32 14.15 -14.68
C GLU A 208 10.02 14.48 -15.42
N VAL A 209 8.86 14.21 -14.80
CA VAL A 209 7.54 14.53 -15.36
C VAL A 209 7.40 16.02 -15.62
N SER A 210 7.79 16.88 -14.68
CA SER A 210 7.80 18.33 -14.88
C SER A 210 8.69 18.74 -16.04
N SER A 211 9.87 18.13 -16.22
CA SER A 211 10.76 18.42 -17.34
C SER A 211 10.18 18.01 -18.70
N VAL A 212 9.44 16.89 -18.75
CA VAL A 212 8.78 16.42 -19.98
C VAL A 212 7.61 17.33 -20.32
N ILE A 213 6.82 17.74 -19.33
CA ILE A 213 5.73 18.72 -19.52
C ILE A 213 6.31 20.02 -20.09
N GLN A 214 7.37 20.57 -19.47
CA GLN A 214 7.99 21.81 -19.91
C GLN A 214 8.54 21.72 -21.36
N LYS A 215 9.25 20.63 -21.71
CA LYS A 215 9.73 20.40 -23.09
C LYS A 215 8.59 20.29 -24.08
N THR A 216 7.48 19.69 -23.67
CA THR A 216 6.27 19.54 -24.49
C THR A 216 5.63 20.89 -24.74
N GLU A 217 5.44 21.69 -23.70
CA GLU A 217 4.92 23.07 -23.78
C GLU A 217 5.79 23.96 -24.68
N GLU A 218 7.12 23.89 -24.51
CA GLU A 218 8.05 24.64 -25.36
C GLU A 218 7.94 24.23 -26.82
N TYR A 219 7.86 22.93 -27.10
CA TYR A 219 7.65 22.40 -28.45
C TYR A 219 6.32 22.91 -29.04
N MET A 220 5.23 22.84 -28.26
CA MET A 220 3.91 23.31 -28.71
C MET A 220 3.95 24.80 -29.05
N ARG A 221 4.52 25.62 -28.17
CA ARG A 221 4.71 27.06 -28.38
C ARG A 221 5.51 27.35 -29.65
N LYS A 222 6.64 26.65 -29.86
CA LYS A 222 7.49 26.83 -31.05
C LYS A 222 6.79 26.46 -32.36
N ASN A 223 5.83 25.55 -32.31
CA ASN A 223 5.12 25.06 -33.50
C ASN A 223 3.70 25.64 -33.63
N GLN A 224 3.33 26.64 -32.82
CA GLN A 224 1.98 27.22 -32.79
C GLN A 224 0.88 26.16 -32.63
N VAL A 225 1.16 25.13 -31.84
CA VAL A 225 0.16 24.11 -31.50
C VAL A 225 -0.54 24.62 -30.25
N GLU A 226 -1.79 25.05 -30.40
CA GLU A 226 -2.60 25.46 -29.26
C GLU A 226 -3.14 24.23 -28.52
N PHE A 227 -3.02 24.27 -27.21
CA PHE A 227 -3.67 23.31 -26.34
C PHE A 227 -5.16 23.66 -26.30
N ILE A 228 -6.01 22.84 -26.92
CA ILE A 228 -7.45 22.95 -26.67
C ILE A 228 -7.68 22.31 -25.29
N SER A 229 -7.52 23.12 -24.25
CA SER A 229 -7.89 22.76 -22.89
C SER A 229 -9.41 22.59 -22.84
N SER A 230 -9.88 21.35 -22.90
CA SER A 230 -11.26 21.06 -22.49
C SER A 230 -11.34 21.29 -20.99
N ASN A 231 -12.20 22.21 -20.54
CA ASN A 231 -12.46 22.54 -19.13
C ASN A 231 -13.09 21.40 -18.30
N HIS A 232 -12.74 20.14 -18.58
CA HIS A 232 -13.12 19.00 -17.77
C HIS A 232 -11.86 18.39 -17.17
N SER A 233 -11.86 18.28 -15.85
CA SER A 233 -10.73 18.01 -14.97
C SER A 233 -10.13 16.58 -15.08
N ARG A 234 -9.89 16.07 -16.30
CA ARG A 234 -9.07 14.90 -16.63
C ARG A 234 -8.87 14.83 -18.15
N PRO A 235 -7.64 14.61 -18.67
CA PRO A 235 -7.44 14.37 -20.09
C PRO A 235 -7.94 12.97 -20.45
N VAL A 236 -8.92 12.88 -21.35
CA VAL A 236 -9.31 11.64 -22.03
C VAL A 236 -9.08 11.84 -23.53
N LEU A 237 -8.21 11.03 -24.13
CA LEU A 237 -8.13 10.87 -25.57
C LEU A 237 -9.20 9.87 -26.00
N ILE A 238 -10.33 10.34 -26.54
CA ILE A 238 -11.36 9.47 -27.11
C ILE A 238 -11.16 9.41 -28.63
N HIS A 239 -10.64 8.27 -29.11
CA HIS A 239 -10.73 7.90 -30.52
C HIS A 239 -12.15 7.37 -30.80
N PRO A 240 -12.87 7.81 -31.85
CA PRO A 240 -14.27 7.44 -32.12
C PRO A 240 -14.56 5.95 -32.38
N ALA A 241 -13.57 5.06 -32.25
CA ALA A 241 -13.69 3.62 -32.52
C ALA A 241 -13.80 2.76 -31.24
N LEU A 242 -13.78 3.35 -30.03
CA LEU A 242 -13.74 2.61 -28.75
C LEU A 242 -14.99 2.80 -27.87
N THR A 243 -16.09 3.32 -28.41
CA THR A 243 -17.24 3.79 -27.61
C THR A 243 -18.21 2.69 -27.11
N ASN A 244 -17.92 1.40 -27.28
CA ASN A 244 -18.89 0.33 -26.96
C ASN A 244 -18.65 -0.46 -25.67
N LEU A 245 -17.75 -0.04 -24.78
CA LEU A 245 -17.44 -0.82 -23.56
C LEU A 245 -17.55 -0.07 -22.23
N HIS A 246 -18.16 1.12 -22.21
CA HIS A 246 -18.27 1.95 -21.01
C HIS A 246 -19.71 2.27 -20.60
N ARG A 247 -20.59 1.26 -20.62
CA ARG A 247 -21.97 1.37 -20.15
C ARG A 247 -22.44 0.32 -19.14
N GLN A 248 -21.51 -0.39 -18.50
CA GLN A 248 -21.83 -1.28 -17.36
C GLN A 248 -20.70 -1.20 -16.32
N ALA A 249 -20.83 -0.25 -15.38
CA ALA A 249 -20.25 -0.27 -14.03
C ALA A 249 -20.31 1.13 -13.40
N ILE A 250 -21.53 1.68 -13.28
CA ILE A 250 -21.94 2.45 -12.10
C ILE A 250 -23.16 1.73 -11.56
#